data_AF-A0A1G6B2Y4-F1
#
_entry.id   AF-A0A1G6B2Y4-F1
#
_cell.length_a   1.000
_cell.length_b   1.000
_cell.length_c   1.000
_cell.angle_alpha   90.00
_cell.angle_beta   90.00
_cell.angle_gamma   90.00
#
_symmetry.space_group_name_H-M   'P 1'
#
loop_
_entity.id
_entity.type
_entity.pdbx_description
1 polymer ?
#
loop_
_entity_poly.entity_id
_entity_poly.type
_entity_poly.pdbx_seq_one_letter_code
_entity_poly.pdbx_strand_id
1 'polypeptide(L)'
;MRNEMNFIEEVTRVVRIKADYEVEEKTVLKNNGLKLHGLSFKGENLTAPTIYLDSYFTKFTNGEMSFDEIVDEVLSLAKNHETSSYDRIAKDYQDFAKVSRRLMPCLVNAERNADLLKEVPHRKVLDLAIIYKYAVLGNEADGVATITVRNEYLDMWGVTEEDLFSKGNFFPAKIQTLAEIVGIPTRLCM
;
A
#
# COMPACT_ATOMS: atom_id res chain seq x y z
N MET A 1 16.93 14.31 1.53
CA MET A 1 16.83 14.06 2.98
C MET A 1 16.40 15.29 3.79
N ARG A 2 17.20 16.36 4.00
CA ARG A 2 16.73 17.53 4.79
C ARG A 2 15.49 18.23 4.24
N ASN A 3 15.36 18.37 2.91
CA ASN A 3 14.21 19.07 2.32
C ASN A 3 12.91 18.25 2.33
N GLU A 4 13.02 16.92 2.28
CA GLU A 4 11.88 16.00 2.27
C GLU A 4 11.26 15.87 3.65
N MET A 5 12.10 15.68 4.69
CA MET A 5 11.61 15.61 6.07
C MET A 5 10.98 16.95 6.49
N ASN A 6 11.60 18.08 6.14
CA ASN A 6 11.03 19.40 6.41
C ASN A 6 9.68 19.60 5.70
N PHE A 7 9.53 19.11 4.46
CA PHE A 7 8.27 19.17 3.73
C PHE A 7 7.18 18.34 4.43
N ILE A 8 7.51 17.09 4.79
CA ILE A 8 6.59 16.18 5.50
C ILE A 8 6.15 16.80 6.83
N GLU A 9 7.09 17.34 7.61
CA GLU A 9 6.80 18.02 8.89
C GLU A 9 5.86 19.21 8.69
N GLU A 10 6.09 20.03 7.67
CA GLU A 10 5.30 21.23 7.41
C GLU A 10 3.87 20.89 6.93
N VAL A 11 3.73 19.94 6.00
CA VAL A 11 2.41 19.44 5.57
C VAL A 11 1.67 18.85 6.76
N THR A 12 2.33 18.01 7.57
CA THR A 12 1.75 17.40 8.77
C THR A 12 1.24 18.46 9.75
N ARG A 13 2.02 19.52 9.97
CA ARG A 13 1.64 20.62 10.86
C ARG A 13 0.40 21.36 10.35
N VAL A 14 0.35 21.72 9.07
CA VAL A 14 -0.78 22.46 8.49
C VAL A 14 -2.04 21.59 8.47
N VAL A 15 -1.91 20.31 8.09
CA VAL A 15 -3.04 19.36 8.09
C VAL A 15 -3.59 19.17 9.50
N ARG A 16 -2.75 19.06 10.54
CA ARG A 16 -3.21 18.98 11.94
C ARG A 16 -3.99 20.21 12.41
N ILE A 17 -3.66 21.39 11.90
CA ILE A 17 -4.35 22.64 12.26
C ILE A 17 -5.70 22.73 11.54
N LYS A 18 -5.76 22.28 10.28
CA LYS A 18 -6.94 22.38 9.43
C LYS A 18 -7.92 21.20 9.57
N ALA A 19 -7.48 20.06 10.06
CA ALA A 19 -8.31 18.86 10.19
C ALA A 19 -9.18 18.90 11.45
N ASP A 20 -10.44 18.50 11.30
CA ASP A 20 -11.38 18.34 12.43
C ASP A 20 -11.23 16.98 13.15
N TYR A 21 -10.22 16.18 12.80
CA TYR A 21 -9.99 14.80 13.29
C TYR A 21 -8.56 14.61 13.81
N GLU A 22 -8.34 13.54 14.59
CA GLU A 22 -7.00 13.19 15.09
C GLU A 22 -6.12 12.67 13.94
N VAL A 23 -4.97 13.32 13.74
CA VAL A 23 -3.98 12.99 12.69
C VAL A 23 -2.71 12.42 13.32
N GLU A 24 -2.45 11.14 13.06
CA GLU A 24 -1.26 10.42 13.49
C GLU A 24 -0.26 10.28 12.34
N GLU A 25 1.01 10.56 12.60
CA GLU A 25 2.07 10.29 11.62
C GLU A 25 2.47 8.82 11.71
N LYS A 26 2.53 8.13 10.57
CA LYS A 26 3.00 6.75 10.47
C LYS A 26 4.13 6.63 9.47
N THR A 27 5.18 5.93 9.88
CA THR A 27 6.16 5.38 8.94
C THR A 27 5.74 3.96 8.59
N VAL A 28 5.44 3.71 7.33
CA VAL A 28 5.04 2.39 6.83
C VAL A 28 6.17 1.79 6.03
N LEU A 29 6.58 0.59 6.41
CA LEU A 29 7.51 -0.21 5.61
C LEU A 29 6.76 -0.84 4.45
N LYS A 30 7.05 -0.41 3.23
CA LYS A 30 6.62 -1.06 1.98
C LYS A 30 7.64 -2.09 1.51
N ASN A 31 7.23 -2.84 0.49
CA ASN A 31 8.05 -3.86 -0.17
C ASN A 31 9.49 -3.35 -0.45
N ASN A 32 10.48 -4.21 -0.22
CA ASN A 32 11.91 -3.99 -0.45
C ASN A 32 12.58 -2.96 0.49
N GLY A 33 12.03 -2.76 1.69
CA GLY A 33 12.62 -1.87 2.70
C GLY A 33 12.37 -0.39 2.44
N LEU A 34 11.48 -0.05 1.51
CA LEU A 34 11.06 1.32 1.26
C LEU A 34 10.25 1.81 2.47
N LYS A 35 10.77 2.83 3.17
CA LYS A 35 10.03 3.50 4.24
C LYS A 35 9.27 4.65 3.61
N LEU A 36 7.95 4.64 3.78
CA LEU A 36 7.07 5.74 3.37
C LEU A 36 6.56 6.46 4.61
N HIS A 37 6.48 7.78 4.51
CA HIS A 37 5.92 8.66 5.53
C HIS A 37 4.48 8.99 5.17
N GLY A 38 3.54 8.72 6.08
CA GLY A 38 2.13 8.97 5.82
C GLY A 38 1.38 9.53 7.02
N LEU A 39 0.22 10.11 6.72
CA LEU A 39 -0.73 10.61 7.70
C LEU A 39 -1.90 9.65 7.81
N SER A 40 -2.13 9.16 9.02
CA SER A 40 -3.26 8.32 9.39
C SER A 40 -4.32 9.17 10.08
N PHE A 41 -5.53 9.19 9.51
CA PHE A 41 -6.66 9.98 10.04
C PHE A 41 -7.59 9.07 10.83
N LYS A 42 -7.63 9.22 12.16
CA LYS A 42 -8.51 8.40 13.00
C LYS A 42 -9.95 8.92 12.88
N GLY A 43 -10.83 8.07 12.32
CA GLY A 43 -12.28 8.19 12.48
C GLY A 43 -12.80 7.17 13.49
N GLU A 44 -14.10 7.21 13.81
CA GLU A 44 -14.75 6.25 14.73
C GLU A 44 -14.69 4.78 14.25
N ASN A 45 -14.33 4.55 12.97
CA ASN A 45 -14.27 3.20 12.37
C ASN A 45 -12.84 2.63 12.32
N LEU A 46 -12.76 1.29 12.39
CA LEU A 46 -11.53 0.48 12.52
C LEU A 46 -10.43 0.69 11.45
N THR A 47 -10.70 1.39 10.34
CA THR A 47 -9.79 1.52 9.21
C THR A 47 -9.51 2.99 8.89
N ALA A 48 -8.57 3.59 9.62
CA ALA A 48 -8.03 4.91 9.32
C ALA A 48 -7.20 4.86 8.01
N PRO A 49 -7.54 5.64 6.96
CA PRO A 49 -6.72 5.71 5.76
C PRO A 49 -5.35 6.31 6.11
N THR A 50 -4.28 5.71 5.57
CA THR A 50 -2.92 6.29 5.62
C THR A 50 -2.59 6.90 4.26
N ILE A 51 -2.45 8.22 4.21
CA ILE A 51 -2.09 8.97 3.01
C ILE A 51 -0.57 9.16 3.00
N TYR A 52 0.12 8.63 1.99
CA TYR A 52 1.58 8.72 1.86
C TYR A 52 2.01 10.07 1.29
N LEU A 53 2.93 10.75 1.95
CA LEU A 53 3.41 12.09 1.58
C LEU A 53 4.61 12.05 0.62
N ASP A 54 5.32 10.92 0.52
CA ASP A 54 6.52 10.79 -0.33
C ASP A 54 6.22 11.03 -1.83
N SER A 55 5.05 10.56 -2.31
CA SER A 55 4.60 10.83 -3.68
C SER A 55 4.27 12.31 -3.90
N TYR A 56 3.69 12.97 -2.90
CA TYR A 56 3.38 14.39 -2.97
C TYR A 56 4.64 15.25 -2.91
N PHE A 57 5.65 14.83 -2.15
CA PHE A 57 6.95 15.49 -2.18
C PHE A 57 7.57 15.45 -3.58
N THR A 58 7.50 14.31 -4.26
CA THR A 58 7.98 14.19 -5.64
C THR A 58 7.24 15.14 -6.58
N LYS A 59 5.91 15.17 -6.53
CA LYS A 59 5.07 16.10 -7.32
C LYS A 59 5.39 17.57 -7.04
N PHE A 60 5.59 17.93 -5.77
CA PHE A 60 5.99 19.27 -5.35
C PHE A 60 7.35 19.67 -5.94
N THR A 61 8.35 18.79 -5.86
CA THR A 61 9.69 19.06 -6.39
C THR A 61 9.72 19.15 -7.92
N ASN A 62 8.82 18.44 -8.59
CA ASN A 62 8.66 18.51 -10.05
C ASN A 62 7.83 19.73 -10.50
N GLY A 63 7.23 20.48 -9.58
CA GLY A 63 6.34 21.61 -9.88
C GLY A 63 4.98 21.19 -10.44
N GLU A 64 4.59 19.92 -10.25
CA GLU A 64 3.29 19.38 -10.69
C GLU A 64 2.14 19.82 -9.75
N MET A 65 2.47 20.09 -8.49
CA MET A 65 1.53 20.56 -7.47
C MET A 65 2.18 21.58 -6.54
N SER A 66 1.43 22.60 -6.15
CA SER A 66 1.81 23.54 -5.10
C SER A 66 1.57 22.96 -3.71
N PHE A 67 2.18 23.59 -2.69
CA PHE A 67 2.01 23.18 -1.30
C PHE A 67 0.55 23.23 -0.85
N ASP A 68 -0.17 24.30 -1.19
CA ASP A 68 -1.57 24.47 -0.78
C ASP A 68 -2.49 23.43 -1.45
N GLU A 69 -2.26 23.13 -2.73
CA GLU A 69 -3.00 22.07 -3.43
C GLU A 69 -2.79 20.70 -2.79
N ILE A 70 -1.57 20.40 -2.33
CA ILE A 70 -1.27 19.13 -1.64
C ILE A 70 -2.01 19.06 -0.31
N VAL A 71 -1.99 20.12 0.49
CA VAL A 71 -2.69 20.17 1.77
C VAL A 71 -4.20 19.98 1.58
N ASP A 72 -4.79 20.66 0.60
CA ASP A 72 -6.22 20.58 0.32
C ASP A 72 -6.61 19.20 -0.23
N GLU A 73 -5.78 18.57 -1.07
CA GLU A 73 -6.00 17.21 -1.55
C GLU A 73 -5.93 16.18 -0.40
N VAL A 74 -4.94 16.29 0.49
CA VAL A 74 -4.79 15.42 1.66
C VAL A 74 -6.02 15.52 2.58
N LEU A 75 -6.49 16.74 2.85
CA LEU A 75 -7.70 16.98 3.66
C LEU A 75 -8.96 16.48 2.95
N SER A 76 -9.07 16.68 1.64
CA SER A 76 -10.19 16.19 0.82
C SER A 76 -10.26 14.66 0.82
N LEU A 77 -9.12 13.98 0.64
CA LEU A 77 -9.04 12.53 0.75
C LEU A 77 -9.45 12.06 2.14
N ALA A 78 -8.91 12.66 3.19
CA ALA A 78 -9.27 12.33 4.58
C ALA A 78 -10.79 12.45 4.82
N LYS A 79 -11.44 13.48 4.29
CA LYS A 79 -12.89 13.72 4.43
C LYS A 79 -13.75 12.81 3.56
N ASN A 80 -13.35 12.56 2.32
CA ASN A 80 -14.08 11.70 1.38
C ASN A 80 -13.96 10.20 1.71
N HIS A 81 -13.05 9.84 2.64
CA HIS A 81 -12.93 8.48 3.16
C HIS A 81 -14.00 8.12 4.21
N GLU A 82 -14.86 9.06 4.60
CA GLU A 82 -16.00 8.76 5.45
C GLU A 82 -17.09 7.93 4.71
N THR A 83 -17.26 6.70 5.20
CA THR A 83 -18.53 5.96 5.43
C THR A 83 -19.07 4.87 4.49
N SER A 84 -18.73 4.74 3.20
CA SER A 84 -19.39 3.68 2.38
C SER A 84 -18.50 2.54 1.86
N SER A 85 -17.28 2.85 1.42
CA SER A 85 -16.38 1.84 0.85
C SER A 85 -15.59 1.09 1.92
N TYR A 86 -15.09 1.77 2.94
CA TYR A 86 -14.25 1.17 3.99
C TYR A 86 -14.99 0.18 4.88
N ASP A 87 -16.20 0.52 5.35
CA ASP A 87 -17.00 -0.40 6.16
C ASP A 87 -17.33 -1.67 5.38
N ARG A 88 -17.54 -1.53 4.07
CA ARG A 88 -17.71 -2.68 3.17
C ARG A 88 -16.42 -3.48 3.01
N ILE A 89 -15.28 -2.82 2.81
CA ILE A 89 -13.97 -3.47 2.71
C ILE A 89 -13.64 -4.20 4.02
N ALA A 90 -13.84 -3.57 5.18
CA ALA A 90 -13.62 -4.16 6.48
C ALA A 90 -14.52 -5.39 6.71
N LYS A 91 -15.81 -5.29 6.38
CA LYS A 91 -16.75 -6.44 6.41
C LYS A 91 -16.35 -7.54 5.45
N ASP A 92 -15.92 -7.19 4.24
CA ASP A 92 -15.49 -8.17 3.24
C ASP A 92 -14.17 -8.83 3.65
N TYR A 93 -13.29 -8.13 4.36
CA TYR A 93 -12.01 -8.63 4.86
C TYR A 93 -12.16 -9.59 6.05
N GLN A 94 -13.27 -9.51 6.79
CA GLN A 94 -13.60 -10.48 7.83
C GLN A 94 -14.01 -11.86 7.28
N ASP A 95 -14.44 -11.93 6.01
CA ASP A 95 -14.91 -13.15 5.36
C ASP A 95 -13.86 -13.71 4.39
N PHE A 96 -13.19 -14.78 4.81
CA PHE A 96 -12.15 -15.41 3.98
C PHE A 96 -12.64 -15.84 2.60
N ALA A 97 -13.90 -16.26 2.44
CA ALA A 97 -14.41 -16.68 1.14
C ALA A 97 -14.48 -15.52 0.14
N LYS A 98 -14.65 -14.28 0.62
CA LYS A 98 -14.56 -13.07 -0.19
C LYS A 98 -13.12 -12.66 -0.43
N VAL A 99 -12.27 -12.75 0.59
CA VAL A 99 -10.83 -12.46 0.49
C VAL A 99 -10.17 -13.37 -0.54
N SER A 100 -10.43 -14.68 -0.48
CA SER A 100 -9.80 -15.69 -1.34
C SER A 100 -10.07 -15.45 -2.83
N ARG A 101 -11.25 -14.92 -3.19
CA ARG A 101 -11.59 -14.58 -4.59
C ARG A 101 -10.73 -13.47 -5.18
N ARG A 102 -10.11 -12.66 -4.33
CA ARG A 102 -9.30 -11.48 -4.70
C ARG A 102 -7.90 -11.54 -4.10
N LEU A 103 -7.48 -12.74 -3.70
CA LEU A 103 -6.18 -12.96 -3.10
C LEU A 103 -5.12 -13.01 -4.20
N MET A 104 -4.12 -12.15 -4.06
CA MET A 104 -3.01 -11.98 -4.99
C MET A 104 -1.71 -12.42 -4.32
N PRO A 105 -1.11 -13.53 -4.74
CA PRO A 105 0.27 -13.86 -4.39
C PRO A 105 1.23 -12.85 -5.03
N CYS A 106 2.21 -12.38 -4.28
CA CYS A 106 3.22 -11.41 -4.73
C CYS A 106 4.61 -11.89 -4.34
N LEU A 107 5.54 -11.90 -5.29
CA LEU A 107 6.95 -12.16 -5.02
C LEU A 107 7.64 -10.91 -4.47
N VAL A 108 8.40 -11.07 -3.40
CA VAL A 108 9.27 -10.05 -2.81
C VAL A 108 10.64 -10.64 -2.55
N ASN A 109 11.69 -9.81 -2.51
CA ASN A 109 13.01 -10.30 -2.13
C ASN A 109 13.01 -10.69 -0.64
N ALA A 110 13.44 -11.92 -0.31
CA ALA A 110 13.30 -12.45 1.04
C ALA A 110 14.21 -11.75 2.05
N GLU A 111 15.44 -11.42 1.67
CA GLU A 111 16.41 -10.77 2.55
C GLU A 111 16.02 -9.31 2.84
N ARG A 112 15.72 -8.54 1.80
CA ARG A 112 15.31 -7.12 1.93
C ARG A 112 14.00 -6.92 2.66
N ASN A 113 13.18 -7.95 2.78
CA ASN A 113 11.88 -7.91 3.45
C ASN A 113 11.85 -8.75 4.74
N ALA A 114 13.01 -9.15 5.29
CA ALA A 114 13.09 -10.06 6.43
C ALA A 114 12.24 -9.61 7.65
N ASP A 115 12.15 -8.31 7.91
CA ASP A 115 11.30 -7.78 8.99
C ASP A 115 9.81 -7.92 8.69
N LEU A 116 9.37 -7.58 7.46
CA LEU A 116 8.00 -7.78 7.02
C LEU A 116 7.60 -9.27 7.09
N LEU A 117 8.49 -10.18 6.70
CA LEU A 117 8.24 -11.62 6.70
C LEU A 117 8.00 -12.20 8.10
N LYS A 118 8.37 -11.50 9.18
CA LYS A 118 8.01 -11.92 10.56
C LYS A 118 6.51 -11.75 10.85
N GLU A 119 5.85 -10.83 10.14
CA GLU A 119 4.49 -10.40 10.44
C GLU A 119 3.44 -10.91 9.44
N VAL A 120 3.87 -11.49 8.31
CA VAL A 120 2.99 -11.91 7.22
C VAL A 120 3.14 -13.40 6.88
N PRO A 121 2.05 -14.07 6.45
CA PRO A 121 2.13 -15.42 5.92
C PRO A 121 2.96 -15.41 4.64
N HIS A 122 3.90 -16.34 4.52
CA HIS A 122 4.80 -16.37 3.38
C HIS A 122 5.36 -17.75 3.09
N ARG A 123 5.76 -17.93 1.82
CA ARG A 123 6.48 -19.10 1.34
C ARG A 123 7.78 -18.68 0.69
N LYS A 124 8.91 -19.20 1.17
CA LYS A 124 10.22 -18.94 0.55
C LYS A 124 10.38 -19.73 -0.75
N VAL A 125 10.90 -19.05 -1.77
CA VAL A 125 11.23 -19.61 -3.08
C VAL A 125 12.57 -19.02 -3.50
N LEU A 126 13.65 -19.80 -3.39
CA LEU A 126 15.02 -19.32 -3.59
C LEU A 126 15.34 -18.09 -2.69
N ASP A 127 15.82 -17.00 -3.27
CA ASP A 127 16.10 -15.70 -2.63
C ASP A 127 14.85 -14.80 -2.53
N LEU A 128 13.69 -15.28 -2.97
CA LEU A 128 12.41 -14.59 -2.92
C LEU A 128 11.47 -15.22 -1.88
N ALA A 129 10.40 -14.50 -1.57
CA ALA A 129 9.28 -14.97 -0.78
C ALA A 129 7.97 -14.57 -1.45
N ILE A 130 7.01 -15.50 -1.47
CA ILE A 130 5.62 -15.22 -1.83
C ILE A 130 4.93 -14.68 -0.58
N ILE A 131 4.35 -13.49 -0.68
CA ILE A 131 3.43 -12.91 0.30
C ILE A 131 2.04 -12.76 -0.31
N TYR A 132 1.02 -12.56 0.52
CA TYR A 132 -0.36 -12.49 0.06
C TYR A 132 -0.95 -11.10 0.25
N LYS A 133 -1.65 -10.61 -0.78
CA LYS A 133 -2.34 -9.33 -0.77
C LYS A 133 -3.79 -9.49 -1.19
N TYR A 134 -4.70 -8.78 -0.56
CA TYR A 134 -6.10 -8.67 -0.98
C TYR A 134 -6.27 -7.46 -1.90
N ALA A 135 -6.79 -7.68 -3.10
CA ALA A 135 -7.13 -6.60 -4.03
C ALA A 135 -8.40 -5.87 -3.58
N VAL A 136 -8.25 -4.60 -3.26
CA VAL A 136 -9.35 -3.67 -3.04
C VAL A 136 -9.64 -3.01 -4.40
N LEU A 137 -10.86 -3.20 -4.91
CA LEU A 137 -11.28 -2.53 -6.13
C LEU A 137 -11.37 -1.02 -5.86
N GLY A 138 -10.47 -0.25 -6.46
CA GLY A 138 -10.55 1.20 -6.60
C GLY A 138 -10.88 1.59 -8.04
N ASN A 139 -11.17 2.86 -8.28
CA ASN A 139 -11.37 3.38 -9.64
C ASN A 139 -10.10 3.15 -10.48
N GLU A 140 -10.28 2.68 -11.70
CA GLU A 140 -9.26 2.11 -12.60
C GLU A 140 -8.10 3.06 -13.00
N ALA A 141 -8.13 4.32 -12.57
CA ALA A 141 -7.14 5.34 -12.92
C ALA A 141 -5.82 5.24 -12.12
N ASP A 142 -5.84 4.75 -10.87
CA ASP A 142 -4.70 4.82 -9.93
C ASP A 142 -4.05 3.45 -9.61
N GLY A 143 -4.45 2.41 -10.34
CA GLY A 143 -3.99 1.04 -10.12
C GLY A 143 -4.76 0.29 -9.03
N VAL A 144 -4.35 -0.94 -8.75
CA VAL A 144 -5.02 -1.83 -7.79
C VAL A 144 -4.57 -1.51 -6.37
N ALA A 145 -5.47 -0.94 -5.56
CA ALA A 145 -5.26 -0.82 -4.13
C ALA A 145 -5.17 -2.21 -3.49
N THR A 146 -4.23 -2.42 -2.58
CA THR A 146 -4.02 -3.73 -1.96
C THR A 146 -3.85 -3.62 -0.45
N ILE A 147 -4.37 -4.62 0.26
CA ILE A 147 -4.14 -4.82 1.70
C ILE A 147 -3.23 -6.04 1.86
N THR A 148 -2.08 -5.87 2.50
CA THR A 148 -1.19 -7.00 2.83
C THR A 148 -1.84 -7.86 3.90
N VAL A 149 -1.94 -9.16 3.65
CA VAL A 149 -2.42 -10.12 4.64
C VAL A 149 -1.36 -10.26 5.74
N ARG A 150 -1.78 -10.20 7.01
CA ARG A 150 -0.93 -10.38 8.19
C ARG A 150 -1.24 -11.70 8.89
N ASN A 151 -0.26 -12.23 9.64
CA ASN A 151 -0.39 -13.49 10.38
C ASN A 151 -1.61 -13.50 11.33
N GLU A 152 -1.89 -12.36 11.97
CA GLU A 152 -3.04 -12.20 12.88
C GLU A 152 -4.41 -12.50 12.24
N TYR A 153 -4.55 -12.34 10.91
CA TYR A 153 -5.81 -12.60 10.22
C TYR A 153 -6.01 -14.09 9.88
N LEU A 154 -4.94 -14.91 9.87
CA LEU A 154 -5.07 -16.34 9.63
C LEU A 154 -5.86 -17.00 10.75
N ASP A 155 -5.57 -16.63 12.00
CA ASP A 155 -6.29 -17.12 13.17
C ASP A 155 -7.76 -16.71 13.14
N MET A 156 -8.04 -15.46 12.75
CA MET A 156 -9.40 -14.94 12.57
C MET A 156 -10.19 -15.72 11.51
N TRP A 157 -9.56 -16.04 10.39
CA TRP A 157 -10.18 -16.80 9.30
C TRP A 157 -10.22 -18.31 9.54
N GLY A 158 -9.43 -18.82 10.50
CA GLY A 158 -9.26 -20.25 10.74
C GLY A 158 -8.58 -20.97 9.57
N VAL A 159 -7.61 -20.32 8.92
CA VAL A 159 -6.91 -20.84 7.72
C VAL A 159 -5.40 -20.84 7.88
N THR A 160 -4.72 -21.59 7.04
CA THR A 160 -3.25 -21.68 6.99
C THR A 160 -2.68 -20.93 5.80
N GLU A 161 -1.35 -20.74 5.79
CA GLU A 161 -0.65 -20.21 4.60
C GLU A 161 -0.85 -21.11 3.36
N GLU A 162 -0.97 -22.43 3.54
CA GLU A 162 -1.21 -23.38 2.43
C GLU A 162 -2.59 -23.14 1.79
N ASP A 163 -3.60 -22.78 2.59
CA ASP A 163 -4.92 -22.39 2.09
C ASP A 163 -4.86 -21.09 1.27
N LEU A 164 -3.99 -20.16 1.66
CA LEU A 164 -3.72 -18.94 0.89
C LEU A 164 -3.03 -19.26 -0.43
N PHE A 165 -2.02 -20.13 -0.41
CA PHE A 165 -1.27 -20.54 -1.59
C PHE A 165 -2.18 -21.23 -2.62
N SER A 166 -3.00 -22.18 -2.16
CA SER A 166 -3.90 -22.97 -3.02
C SER A 166 -5.05 -22.17 -3.62
N LYS A 167 -5.52 -21.12 -2.94
CA LYS A 167 -6.62 -20.25 -3.40
C LYS A 167 -6.15 -18.97 -4.08
N GLY A 168 -4.87 -18.65 -4.00
CA GLY A 168 -4.29 -17.44 -4.57
C GLY A 168 -4.46 -17.40 -6.08
N ASN A 169 -5.05 -16.30 -6.58
CA ASN A 169 -5.15 -16.06 -8.00
C ASN A 169 -3.84 -15.45 -8.50
N PHE A 170 -2.99 -16.30 -9.06
CA PHE A 170 -1.85 -15.83 -9.84
C PHE A 170 -2.37 -15.15 -11.10
N PHE A 171 -2.08 -13.86 -11.25
CA PHE A 171 -2.34 -13.17 -12.52
C PHE A 171 -1.61 -13.93 -13.64
N PRO A 172 -2.18 -13.95 -14.86
CA PRO A 172 -1.52 -14.58 -16.00
C PRO A 172 -0.09 -14.03 -16.12
N ALA A 173 0.88 -14.92 -15.93
CA ALA A 173 2.28 -14.54 -15.91
C ALA A 173 2.68 -14.08 -17.32
N LYS A 174 3.17 -12.84 -17.42
CA LYS A 174 3.79 -12.34 -18.65
C LYS A 174 5.29 -12.21 -18.38
N ILE A 175 6.08 -13.00 -19.09
CA ILE A 175 7.54 -12.86 -19.05
C ILE A 175 7.90 -11.71 -19.97
N GLN A 176 8.49 -10.67 -19.40
CA GLN A 176 8.99 -9.50 -20.12
C GLN A 176 10.42 -9.24 -19.70
N THR A 177 11.21 -8.72 -20.62
CA THR A 177 12.57 -8.32 -20.27
C THR A 177 12.53 -7.09 -19.36
N LEU A 178 13.55 -6.93 -18.51
CA LEU A 178 13.67 -5.73 -17.67
C LEU A 178 13.75 -4.46 -18.53
N ALA A 179 14.34 -4.55 -19.72
CA ALA A 179 14.41 -3.45 -20.67
C ALA A 179 13.03 -2.99 -21.13
N GLU A 180 12.12 -3.93 -21.45
CA GLU A 180 10.73 -3.61 -21.81
C GLU A 180 9.97 -2.93 -20.67
N ILE A 181 10.15 -3.39 -19.43
CA ILE A 181 9.43 -2.84 -18.27
C ILE A 181 9.96 -1.45 -17.91
N VAL A 182 11.27 -1.24 -17.99
CA VAL A 182 11.91 0.04 -17.62
C VAL A 182 11.90 1.03 -18.79
N GLY A 183 11.44 0.61 -19.98
CA GLY A 183 11.44 1.45 -21.18
C GLY A 183 12.84 1.74 -21.71
N ILE A 184 13.81 0.86 -21.41
CA ILE A 184 15.18 1.00 -21.94
C ILE A 184 15.13 0.65 -23.43
N PRO A 185 15.56 1.54 -24.33
CA PRO A 185 15.62 1.22 -25.75
C PRO A 185 16.57 0.05 -25.94
N THR A 186 16.06 -1.08 -26.41
CA THR A 186 16.87 -2.18 -26.92
C THR A 186 17.54 -1.69 -28.20
N ARG A 187 18.69 -1.01 -28.06
CA ARG A 187 19.59 -0.84 -29.20
C ARG A 187 20.08 -2.24 -29.55
N LEU A 188 19.61 -2.74 -30.70
CA LEU A 188 20.28 -3.81 -31.41
C LEU A 188 21.75 -3.42 -31.55
N CYS A 189 22.62 -4.07 -30.78
CA CYS A 189 24.02 -4.19 -31.17
C CYS A 189 24.02 -5.01 -32.46
N MET A 190 24.19 -4.30 -33.58
CA MET A 190 24.59 -4.86 -34.86
C MET A 190 26.11 -4.71 -34.99
#